data_AF-A0A8S3DT27-F1
#
_entry.id   AF-A0A8S3DT27-F1
#
_cell.length_a   1.000
_cell.length_b   1.000
_cell.length_c   1.000
_cell.angle_alpha   90.00
_cell.angle_beta   90.00
_cell.angle_gamma   90.00
#
_symmetry.space_group_name_H-M   'P 1'
#
loop_
_entity.id
_entity.type
_entity.pdbx_description
1 polymer ?
#
loop_
_entity_poly.entity_id
_entity_poly.type
_entity_poly.pdbx_seq_one_letter_code
_entity_poly.pdbx_strand_id
1 'polypeptide(L)' 'IYGKTFADENFNNKHSKPGILSMTNFGSNTNNSQFFITDIGLPFFDDTYVKN' A
#
# COMPACT_ATOMS: atom_id res chain seq x y z
N ILE A 1 -1.94 -3.79 -16.73
CA ILE A 1 -0.93 -2.81 -17.19
C ILE A 1 0.52 -3.26 -16.96
N TYR A 2 0.87 -3.94 -15.87
CA TYR A 2 2.24 -4.46 -15.62
C TYR A 2 2.37 -5.99 -15.58
N GLY A 3 1.33 -6.73 -15.99
CA GLY A 3 1.21 -8.17 -15.70
C GLY A 3 0.37 -8.41 -14.45
N LYS A 4 0.48 -9.60 -13.85
CA LYS A 4 -0.38 -10.03 -12.72
C LYS A 4 -0.01 -9.36 -11.39
N THR A 5 1.26 -9.08 -11.16
CA THR A 5 1.79 -8.40 -9.98
C THR A 5 2.94 -7.47 -10.35
N PHE A 6 3.25 -6.50 -9.49
CA PHE A 6 4.39 -5.59 -9.63
C PHE A 6 5.07 -5.32 -8.27
N ALA A 7 6.28 -4.77 -8.33
CA ALA A 7 7.13 -4.52 -7.17
C ALA A 7 6.61 -3.37 -6.28
N ASP A 8 7.15 -3.29 -5.06
CA ASP A 8 6.87 -2.21 -4.13
C ASP A 8 7.58 -0.90 -4.58
N GLU A 9 6.83 0.20 -4.78
CA GLU A 9 7.40 1.47 -5.29
C GLU A 9 8.22 2.22 -4.23
N ASN A 10 7.65 2.49 -3.04
CA ASN A 10 8.37 2.98 -1.86
C ASN A 10 7.49 2.90 -0.59
N PHE A 11 8.12 2.87 0.58
CA PHE A 11 7.46 2.89 1.90
C PHE A 11 7.62 4.24 2.62
N ASN A 12 7.94 5.32 1.89
CA ASN A 12 8.32 6.59 2.53
C ASN A 12 7.12 7.33 3.15
N ASN A 13 5.89 6.99 2.76
CA ASN A 13 4.67 7.69 3.15
C ASN A 13 3.92 6.98 4.29
N LYS A 14 3.99 7.52 5.51
CA LYS A 14 3.33 6.95 6.70
C LYS A 14 1.80 7.03 6.67
N HIS A 15 1.10 5.97 7.05
CA HIS A 15 -0.35 5.85 7.25
C HIS A 15 -0.81 6.63 8.49
N SER A 16 -0.54 7.93 8.52
CA SER A 16 -0.74 8.78 9.69
C SER A 16 -2.14 9.37 9.83
N LYS A 17 -2.98 9.27 8.80
CA LYS A 17 -4.30 9.92 8.75
C LYS A 17 -5.33 9.13 7.92
N PRO A 18 -6.64 9.45 8.06
CA PRO A 18 -7.67 9.01 7.14
C PRO A 18 -7.47 9.53 5.71
N GLY A 19 -8.16 8.90 4.76
CA GLY A 19 -8.23 9.28 3.36
C GLY A 19 -6.99 8.92 2.55
N ILE A 20 -6.14 8.00 3.02
CA ILE A 20 -4.94 7.63 2.30
C ILE A 20 -5.17 6.38 1.46
N LEU A 21 -4.91 6.50 0.16
CA LEU A 21 -4.93 5.40 -0.79
C LEU A 21 -3.66 4.55 -0.63
N SER A 22 -3.82 3.23 -0.52
CA SER A 22 -2.69 2.30 -0.43
C SER A 22 -2.96 1.02 -1.21
N MET A 23 -1.90 0.43 -1.73
CA MET A 23 -1.94 -0.83 -2.47
C MET A 23 -1.89 -2.02 -1.51
N THR A 24 -2.73 -3.01 -1.77
CA THR A 24 -2.70 -4.28 -1.04
C THR A 24 -1.68 -5.21 -1.68
N ASN A 25 -0.89 -5.91 -0.88
CA ASN A 25 -0.05 -7.01 -1.31
C ASN A 25 -0.34 -8.29 -0.51
N PHE A 26 0.15 -9.43 -1.02
CA PHE A 26 0.11 -10.75 -0.38
C PHE A 26 1.53 -11.20 0.02
N GLY A 27 2.38 -10.25 0.42
CA GLY A 27 3.82 -10.42 0.63
C GLY A 27 4.66 -9.47 -0.25
N SER A 28 5.95 -9.33 0.04
CA SER A 28 6.85 -8.40 -0.65
C SER A 28 6.79 -8.56 -2.18
N ASN A 29 6.68 -7.44 -2.90
CA ASN A 29 6.65 -7.38 -4.37
C ASN A 29 5.47 -8.14 -5.03
N THR A 30 4.33 -8.23 -4.34
CA THR A 30 3.11 -8.84 -4.89
C THR A 30 1.94 -7.85 -5.05
N ASN A 31 2.25 -6.56 -5.24
CA ASN A 31 1.23 -5.54 -5.51
C ASN A 31 0.44 -5.92 -6.76
N ASN A 32 -0.87 -5.76 -6.70
CA ASN A 32 -1.77 -5.98 -7.84
C ASN A 32 -2.71 -4.77 -7.99
N SER A 33 -3.90 -4.92 -8.55
CA SER A 33 -4.85 -3.80 -8.74
C SER A 33 -5.81 -3.58 -7.56
N GLN A 34 -5.66 -4.32 -6.45
CA GLN A 34 -6.43 -4.12 -5.23
C GLN A 34 -5.81 -2.99 -4.41
N PHE A 35 -6.65 -2.07 -3.96
CA PHE A 35 -6.28 -0.95 -3.12
C PHE A 35 -7.30 -0.79 -1.99
N PHE A 36 -6.92 -0.04 -0.97
CA PHE A 36 -7.81 0.39 0.10
C PHE A 36 -7.59 1.86 0.41
N ILE A 37 -8.56 2.47 1.08
CA ILE A 37 -8.48 3.83 1.60
C ILE A 37 -8.56 3.75 3.13
N THR A 38 -7.64 4.41 3.82
CA THR A 38 -7.62 4.42 5.29
C THR A 38 -8.78 5.27 5.84
N ASP A 39 -9.48 4.77 6.85
CA ASP A 39 -10.51 5.55 7.57
C ASP A 39 -9.98 6.20 8.85
N ILE A 40 -8.82 5.73 9.33
CA ILE A 40 -8.06 6.23 10.49
C ILE A 40 -6.56 6.17 10.19
N GLY A 41 -5.71 6.77 11.04
CA GLY A 41 -4.27 6.53 10.97
C GLY A 41 -3.92 5.08 11.37
N LEU A 42 -3.17 4.37 10.53
CA LEU A 42 -2.78 2.96 10.69
C LEU A 42 -1.25 2.78 10.63
N PRO A 43 -0.47 3.26 11.63
CA PRO A 43 1.01 3.24 11.57
C PRO A 43 1.63 1.84 11.43
N PHE A 44 0.91 0.79 11.81
CA PHE A 44 1.34 -0.60 11.69
C PHE A 44 1.37 -1.11 10.23
N PHE A 45 0.87 -0.32 9.27
CA PHE A 45 0.89 -0.63 7.83
C PHE A 45 2.07 -0.01 7.09
N ASP A 46 2.86 0.84 7.75
CA ASP A 46 3.93 1.63 7.11
C ASP A 46 4.98 0.79 6.39
N ASP A 47 5.37 -0.36 6.95
CA ASP A 47 6.41 -1.22 6.37
C ASP A 47 5.83 -2.40 5.57
N THR A 48 4.50 -2.51 5.48
CA THR A 48 3.81 -3.65 4.84
C THR A 48 3.14 -3.26 3.54
N TYR A 49 2.57 -2.06 3.44
CA TYR A 49 1.79 -1.65 2.27
C TYR A 49 2.36 -0.38 1.62
N VAL A 50 2.41 -0.41 0.29
CA VAL A 50 2.92 0.70 -0.52
C VAL A 50 1.80 1.69 -0.81
N LYS A 51 2.08 2.97 -0.62
CA LYS A 51 1.16 4.04 -1.02
C LYS A 51 1.49 4.61 -2.39
N ASN A 52 0.43 5.03 -3.06
CA ASN A 52 0.50 5.96 -4.19
C ASN A 52 -0.12 7.30 -3.78
#